data_AF-A0A916H6L4-F1
#
_entry.id   AF-A0A916H6L4-F1
#
_cell.length_a   1.000
_cell.length_b   1.000
_cell.length_c   1.000
_cell.angle_alpha   90.00
_cell.angle_beta   90.00
_cell.angle_gamma   90.00
#
_symmetry.space_group_name_H-M   'P 1'
#
loop_
_entity.id
_entity.type
_entity.pdbx_description
1 polymer ?
#
loop_
_entity_poly.entity_id
_entity_poly.type
_entity_poly.pdbx_seq_one_letter_code
_entity_poly.pdbx_strand_id
1 'polypeptide(L)'
;MRYETIPTLSDADFKRSTGVQRPTFDLMLAVVEHGLRDFGRPPKLSRADQLLMTLMYWREYRTEFHIGLSYGVSESTVCRTVRKIENTLLTSNQFHLPGKKILHASEAVLEIVVIDATEQPIERPQKDNASTIVAKRSVTRKKHR
;
A
#
# COMPACT_ATOMS: atom_id res chain seq x y z
N MET A 1 2.59 -10.57 11.14
CA MET A 1 2.07 -10.12 12.44
C MET A 1 0.59 -10.46 12.45
N ARG A 2 0.00 -10.97 13.54
CA ARG A 2 -1.45 -11.24 13.59
C ARG A 2 -2.11 -10.30 14.56
N TYR A 3 -3.37 -9.96 14.32
CA TYR A 3 -4.11 -9.04 15.16
C TYR A 3 -4.18 -9.52 16.62
N GLU A 4 -4.18 -10.82 16.88
CA GLU A 4 -4.15 -11.39 18.24
C GLU A 4 -2.96 -10.90 19.10
N THR A 5 -1.80 -10.64 18.49
CA THR A 5 -0.58 -10.23 19.21
C THR A 5 -0.39 -8.72 19.26
N ILE A 6 -1.30 -7.94 18.66
CA ILE A 6 -1.20 -6.48 18.52
C ILE A 6 -1.73 -5.70 19.73
N PRO A 7 -2.88 -6.09 20.33
CA PRO A 7 -3.40 -5.43 21.52
C PRO A 7 -2.41 -5.40 22.68
N THR A 8 -1.50 -6.38 22.77
CA THR A 8 -0.52 -6.51 23.85
C THR A 8 0.69 -5.58 23.73
N LEU A 9 0.88 -4.91 22.58
CA LEU A 9 2.02 -4.02 22.37
C LEU A 9 1.84 -2.68 23.08
N SER A 10 2.94 -1.99 23.40
CA SER A 10 2.87 -0.58 23.77
C SER A 10 2.43 0.27 22.57
N ASP A 11 1.95 1.50 22.80
CA ASP A 11 1.56 2.40 21.72
C ASP A 11 2.74 2.75 20.80
N ALA A 12 3.94 2.87 21.38
CA ALA A 12 5.18 3.11 20.64
C ALA A 12 5.53 1.93 19.74
N ASP A 13 5.44 0.70 20.26
CA ASP A 13 5.73 -0.52 19.50
C ASP A 13 4.66 -0.79 18.45
N PHE A 14 3.40 -0.47 18.74
CA PHE A 14 2.31 -0.51 17.78
C PHE A 14 2.61 0.42 16.60
N LYS A 15 2.89 1.71 16.86
CA LYS A 15 3.23 2.66 15.79
C LYS A 15 4.48 2.24 15.03
N ARG A 16 5.49 1.70 15.73
CA ARG A 16 6.73 1.19 15.14
C ARG A 16 6.53 -0.08 14.31
N SER A 17 5.47 -0.85 14.52
CA SER A 17 5.19 -2.06 13.74
C SER A 17 4.26 -1.77 12.56
N THR A 18 3.14 -1.08 12.80
CA THR A 18 2.08 -0.84 11.80
C THR A 18 2.31 0.43 10.97
N GLY A 19 3.07 1.40 11.49
CA GLY A 19 3.28 2.71 10.87
C GLY A 19 2.20 3.75 11.19
N VAL A 20 1.13 3.38 11.90
CA VAL A 20 0.01 4.26 12.26
C VAL A 20 -0.21 4.27 13.76
N GLN A 21 -0.83 5.33 14.28
CA GLN A 21 -1.24 5.37 15.68
C GLN A 21 -2.49 4.48 15.88
N ARG A 22 -2.67 3.94 17.09
CA ARG A 22 -3.87 3.17 17.46
C ARG A 22 -5.19 3.88 17.12
N PRO A 23 -5.42 5.15 17.49
CA PRO A 23 -6.67 5.83 17.13
C PRO A 23 -6.89 5.92 15.61
N THR A 24 -5.81 6.09 14.84
CA THR A 24 -5.90 6.08 13.37
C THR A 24 -6.24 4.68 12.85
N PHE A 25 -5.65 3.64 13.41
CA PHE A 25 -5.96 2.26 13.05
C PHE A 25 -7.43 1.92 13.34
N ASP A 26 -7.95 2.31 14.50
CA ASP A 26 -9.34 2.05 14.88
C ASP A 26 -10.32 2.76 13.93
N LEU A 27 -9.99 3.98 13.53
CA LEU A 27 -10.77 4.73 12.52
C LEU A 27 -10.70 4.07 11.14
N MET A 28 -9.52 3.58 10.72
CA MET A 28 -9.37 2.81 9.48
C MET A 28 -10.18 1.50 9.54
N LEU A 29 -10.18 0.81 10.68
CA LEU A 29 -10.92 -0.43 10.87
C LEU A 29 -12.42 -0.18 10.77
N ALA A 30 -12.94 0.86 11.41
CA ALA A 30 -14.36 1.24 11.32
C ALA A 30 -14.78 1.54 9.87
N VAL A 31 -13.94 2.25 9.11
CA VAL A 31 -14.18 2.51 7.67
C VAL A 31 -14.20 1.20 6.87
N VAL A 32 -13.27 0.29 7.15
CA VAL A 32 -13.14 -1.02 6.50
C VAL A 32 -14.36 -1.89 6.80
N GLU A 33 -14.82 -1.93 8.05
CA GLU A 33 -15.99 -2.70 8.48
C GLU A 33 -17.28 -2.17 7.84
N HIS A 34 -17.47 -0.86 7.80
CA HIS A 34 -18.65 -0.26 7.19
C HIS A 34 -18.64 -0.33 5.65
N GLY A 35 -17.46 -0.18 5.04
CA GLY A 35 -17.31 -0.14 3.58
C GLY A 35 -17.33 -1.52 2.92
N LEU A 36 -16.95 -2.57 3.65
CA LEU A 36 -16.85 -3.91 3.09
C LEU A 36 -18.09 -4.75 3.41
N ARG A 37 -18.92 -4.96 2.39
CA ARG A 37 -20.04 -5.89 2.49
C ARG A 37 -19.55 -7.34 2.66
N ASP A 38 -20.28 -8.09 3.48
CA ASP A 38 -20.12 -9.54 3.60
C ASP A 38 -20.94 -10.20 2.49
N PHE A 39 -20.26 -10.65 1.45
CA PHE A 39 -20.88 -11.35 0.33
C PHE A 39 -20.03 -12.56 -0.08
N GLY A 40 -20.71 -13.68 -0.35
CA GLY A 40 -20.08 -14.92 -0.76
C GLY A 40 -19.39 -15.67 0.38
N ARG A 41 -18.33 -16.40 0.06
CA ARG A 41 -17.56 -17.17 1.05
C ARG A 41 -16.86 -16.23 2.04
N PRO A 42 -16.99 -16.47 3.36
CA PRO A 42 -16.32 -15.63 4.34
C PRO A 42 -14.79 -15.70 4.16
N PRO A 43 -14.09 -14.56 4.32
CA PRO A 43 -12.64 -14.54 4.25
C PRO A 43 -12.02 -15.34 5.41
N LYS A 44 -10.85 -15.95 5.17
CA LYS A 44 -10.09 -16.67 6.20
C LYS A 44 -9.53 -15.73 7.28
N LEU A 45 -9.25 -14.48 6.91
CA LEU A 45 -8.66 -13.47 7.78
C LEU A 45 -9.74 -12.52 8.28
N SER A 46 -9.63 -12.09 9.53
CA SER A 46 -10.49 -11.05 10.11
C SER A 46 -10.30 -9.71 9.37
N ARG A 47 -11.25 -8.77 9.49
CA ARG A 47 -11.12 -7.43 8.89
C ARG A 47 -9.88 -6.69 9.43
N ALA A 48 -9.60 -6.84 10.72
CA ALA A 48 -8.41 -6.28 11.36
C ALA A 48 -7.12 -6.90 10.84
N ASP A 49 -7.06 -8.23 10.64
CA ASP A 49 -5.89 -8.89 10.04
C ASP A 49 -5.68 -8.49 8.58
N GLN A 50 -6.77 -8.32 7.81
CA GLN A 50 -6.68 -7.85 6.44
C GLN A 50 -6.09 -6.42 6.41
N LEU A 51 -6.58 -5.51 7.27
CA LEU A 51 -6.04 -4.15 7.39
C LEU A 51 -4.57 -4.15 7.80
N LEU A 52 -4.21 -4.97 8.79
CA LEU A 52 -2.84 -5.10 9.26
C LEU A 52 -1.91 -5.62 8.16
N MET A 53 -2.37 -6.62 7.40
CA MET A 53 -1.62 -7.17 6.27
C MET A 53 -1.35 -6.10 5.21
N THR A 54 -2.32 -5.23 4.93
CA THR A 54 -2.17 -4.09 4.02
C THR A 54 -1.16 -3.06 4.54
N LEU A 55 -1.22 -2.71 5.83
CA LEU A 55 -0.24 -1.81 6.46
C LEU A 55 1.18 -2.38 6.41
N MET A 56 1.34 -3.68 6.65
CA MET A 56 2.62 -4.37 6.49
C MET A 56 3.16 -4.27 5.06
N TYR A 57 2.29 -4.45 4.05
CA TYR A 57 2.67 -4.34 2.64
C TYR A 57 3.21 -2.95 2.32
N TRP A 58 2.50 -1.88 2.73
CA TRP A 58 2.93 -0.50 2.47
C TRP A 58 4.20 -0.12 3.23
N ARG A 59 4.37 -0.61 4.46
CA ARG A 59 5.46 -0.20 5.33
C ARG A 59 6.75 -0.96 5.10
N GLU A 60 6.66 -2.27 4.90
CA GLU A 60 7.83 -3.15 4.82
C GLU A 60 8.23 -3.48 3.38
N TYR A 61 7.43 -3.08 2.39
CA TYR A 61 7.62 -3.39 0.97
C TYR A 61 7.91 -4.88 0.70
N ARG A 62 7.40 -5.77 1.56
CA ARG A 62 7.55 -7.22 1.40
C ARG A 62 6.76 -7.72 0.20
N THR A 63 7.29 -8.74 -0.47
CA THR A 63 6.57 -9.41 -1.56
C THR A 63 5.25 -10.00 -1.06
N GLU A 64 4.20 -9.92 -1.88
CA GLU A 64 2.88 -10.49 -1.56
C GLU A 64 2.98 -12.00 -1.29
N PHE A 65 3.91 -12.71 -1.95
CA PHE A 65 4.23 -14.10 -1.67
C PHE A 65 4.67 -14.33 -0.21
N HIS A 66 5.62 -13.55 0.30
CA HIS A 66 6.13 -13.71 1.67
C HIS A 66 5.06 -13.33 2.72
N ILE A 67 4.23 -12.34 2.41
CA ILE A 67 3.07 -12.00 3.23
C ILE A 67 2.08 -13.18 3.23
N GLY A 68 1.80 -13.76 2.06
CA GLY A 68 0.92 -14.92 1.92
C GLY A 68 1.38 -16.11 2.76
N LEU A 69 2.70 -16.40 2.78
CA LEU A 69 3.28 -17.42 3.65
C LEU A 69 3.03 -17.12 5.15
N SER A 70 3.22 -15.86 5.57
CA SER A 70 3.04 -15.45 6.97
C SER A 70 1.60 -15.61 7.47
N TYR A 71 0.63 -15.35 6.59
CA TYR A 71 -0.81 -15.44 6.92
C TYR A 71 -1.45 -16.78 6.51
N GLY A 72 -0.72 -17.66 5.82
CA GLY A 72 -1.24 -18.92 5.30
C GLY A 72 -2.34 -18.73 4.26
N VAL A 73 -2.17 -17.77 3.35
CA VAL A 73 -3.06 -17.46 2.22
C VAL A 73 -2.27 -17.39 0.92
N SER A 74 -2.94 -17.53 -0.23
CA SER A 74 -2.26 -17.40 -1.52
C SER A 74 -1.84 -15.95 -1.79
N GLU A 75 -0.77 -15.77 -2.57
CA GLU A 75 -0.32 -14.45 -3.07
C GLU A 75 -1.46 -13.67 -3.73
N SER A 76 -2.24 -14.34 -4.59
CA SER A 76 -3.42 -13.76 -5.22
C SER A 76 -4.48 -13.27 -4.24
N THR A 77 -4.60 -13.90 -3.07
CA THR A 77 -5.52 -13.47 -2.01
C THR A 77 -4.99 -12.21 -1.34
N VAL A 78 -3.68 -12.12 -1.10
CA VAL A 78 -3.04 -10.90 -0.57
C VAL A 78 -3.29 -9.73 -1.51
N CYS A 79 -2.96 -9.88 -2.80
CA CYS A 79 -3.15 -8.84 -3.82
C CYS A 79 -4.58 -8.29 -3.85
N ARG A 80 -5.57 -9.21 -3.90
CA ARG A 80 -7.00 -8.83 -3.91
C ARG A 80 -7.40 -8.11 -2.64
N THR A 81 -6.90 -8.55 -1.49
CA THR A 81 -7.23 -7.98 -0.18
C THR A 81 -6.64 -6.57 -0.04
N VAL A 82 -5.38 -6.38 -0.41
CA VAL A 82 -4.72 -5.05 -0.42
C VAL A 82 -5.50 -4.07 -1.27
N ARG A 83 -5.81 -4.43 -2.52
CA ARG A 83 -6.61 -3.58 -3.41
C ARG A 83 -8.00 -3.28 -2.86
N LYS A 84 -8.64 -4.26 -2.22
CA LYS A 84 -9.99 -4.08 -1.65
C LYS A 84 -9.97 -3.08 -0.50
N ILE A 85 -8.98 -3.16 0.38
CA ILE A 85 -8.80 -2.23 1.50
C ILE A 85 -8.42 -0.84 0.98
N GLU A 86 -7.46 -0.75 0.06
CA GLU A 86 -7.08 0.51 -0.61
C GLU A 86 -8.30 1.23 -1.16
N ASN A 87 -9.10 0.55 -1.98
CA ASN A 87 -10.30 1.15 -2.58
C ASN A 87 -11.31 1.60 -1.51
N THR A 88 -11.45 0.83 -0.42
CA THR A 88 -12.39 1.16 0.66
C THR A 88 -11.95 2.42 1.40
N LEU A 89 -10.66 2.52 1.75
CA LEU A 89 -10.09 3.68 2.42
C LEU A 89 -10.10 4.92 1.51
N LEU A 90 -9.79 4.77 0.23
CA LEU A 90 -9.88 5.85 -0.76
C LEU A 90 -11.32 6.35 -0.89
N THR A 91 -12.30 5.46 -0.99
CA THR A 91 -13.72 5.85 -1.12
C THR A 91 -14.21 6.65 0.10
N SER A 92 -13.64 6.41 1.29
CA SER A 92 -14.04 7.11 2.51
C SER A 92 -13.68 8.60 2.51
N ASN A 93 -12.72 9.03 1.71
CA ASN A 93 -12.15 10.39 1.70
C ASN A 93 -11.54 10.90 3.02
N GLN A 94 -11.60 10.13 4.12
CA GLN A 94 -11.17 10.58 5.46
C GLN A 94 -9.64 10.67 5.61
N PHE A 95 -8.90 9.91 4.81
CA PHE A 95 -7.43 9.84 4.85
C PHE A 95 -6.76 10.62 3.72
N HIS A 96 -7.50 11.48 3.03
CA HIS A 96 -6.91 12.28 1.96
C HIS A 96 -6.03 13.37 2.55
N LEU A 97 -4.84 13.50 1.99
CA LEU A 97 -4.04 14.69 2.21
C LEU A 97 -4.81 15.90 1.66
N PRO A 98 -4.79 17.04 2.37
CA PRO A 98 -5.37 18.26 1.84
C PRO A 98 -4.65 18.64 0.55
N GLY A 99 -5.36 19.31 -0.36
CA GLY A 99 -4.83 19.66 -1.67
C GLY A 99 -3.54 20.47 -1.57
N LYS A 100 -2.68 20.36 -2.60
CA LYS A 100 -1.34 20.99 -2.65
C LYS A 100 -1.32 22.47 -2.22
N LYS A 101 -2.35 23.25 -2.60
CA LYS A 101 -2.46 24.67 -2.24
C LYS A 101 -2.60 24.90 -0.73
N ILE A 102 -3.34 24.04 -0.03
CA ILE A 102 -3.55 24.10 1.42
C ILE A 102 -2.26 23.69 2.15
N LEU A 103 -1.54 22.69 1.64
CA LEU A 103 -0.26 22.27 2.19
C LEU A 103 0.85 23.35 2.10
N HIS A 104 0.77 24.26 1.13
CA HIS A 104 1.69 25.39 1.00
C HIS A 104 1.26 26.62 1.80
N ALA A 105 0.05 26.65 2.34
CA ALA A 105 -0.38 27.75 3.19
C ALA A 105 0.31 27.66 4.55
N SER A 106 0.83 28.78 5.06
CA SER A 106 1.55 28.89 6.35
C SER A 106 0.78 28.39 7.58
N GLU A 107 -0.51 28.11 7.46
CA GLU A 107 -1.38 27.64 8.54
C GLU A 107 -1.34 26.12 8.76
N ALA A 108 -0.80 25.34 7.83
CA ALA A 108 -0.64 23.91 8.02
C ALA A 108 0.57 23.64 8.95
N VAL A 109 0.30 23.24 10.19
CA VAL A 109 1.33 22.74 11.13
C VAL A 109 1.83 21.39 10.59
N LEU A 110 2.87 21.42 9.77
CA LEU A 110 3.54 20.23 9.26
C LEU A 110 4.79 19.97 10.08
N GLU A 111 4.96 18.73 10.55
CA GLU A 111 6.23 18.26 11.09
C GLU A 111 7.20 18.08 9.90
N ILE A 112 8.06 19.08 9.67
CA ILE A 112 9.05 19.06 8.60
C ILE A 112 10.21 18.16 9.04
N VAL A 113 10.28 16.95 8.50
CA VAL A 113 11.45 16.07 8.65
C VAL A 113 12.42 16.37 7.52
N VAL A 114 13.52 17.06 7.83
CA VAL A 114 14.62 17.28 6.87
C VAL A 114 15.42 15.98 6.77
N ILE A 115 15.33 15.33 5.61
CA ILE A 115 16.12 14.13 5.31
C ILE A 115 17.29 14.58 4.44
N ASP A 116 18.51 14.47 4.98
CA ASP A 116 19.73 14.71 4.21
C ASP A 116 19.94 13.53 3.25
N ALA A 117 19.74 13.79 1.96
CA ALA A 117 19.95 12.81 0.91
C ALA A 117 21.25 13.17 0.18
N THR A 118 22.30 12.40 0.40
CA THR A 118 23.53 12.53 -0.38
C THR A 118 23.28 12.00 -1.78
N GLU A 119 23.16 12.89 -2.77
CA GLU A 119 23.12 12.49 -4.17
C GLU A 119 24.49 11.90 -4.56
N GLN A 120 24.52 10.63 -4.94
CA GLN A 120 25.69 10.07 -5.60
C GLN A 120 25.59 10.35 -7.11
N PRO A 121 26.67 10.85 -7.75
CA PRO A 121 26.69 11.01 -9.19
C PRO A 121 26.62 9.63 -9.84
N ILE A 122 25.46 9.28 -10.36
CA ILE A 122 25.28 8.13 -11.25
C ILE A 122 25.30 8.62 -12.69
N GLU A 123 25.88 7.84 -13.58
CA GLU A 123 25.82 8.15 -15.01
C GLU A 123 24.37 8.04 -15.48
N ARG A 124 23.77 9.20 -15.77
CA ARG A 124 22.43 9.27 -16.35
C ARG A 124 22.46 8.49 -17.67
N PRO A 125 21.59 7.47 -17.87
CA PRO A 125 21.49 6.81 -19.17
C PRO A 125 21.27 7.87 -20.25
N GLN A 126 22.25 8.01 -21.15
CA GLN A 126 22.11 8.95 -22.25
C GLN A 126 20.93 8.51 -23.12
N LYS A 127 20.09 9.48 -23.44
CA LYS A 127 18.86 9.23 -24.20
C LYS A 127 19.24 8.93 -25.64
N ASP A 128 19.49 7.66 -25.94
CA ASP A 128 19.67 7.18 -27.30
C ASP A 128 18.32 6.69 -27.87
N ASN A 129 17.99 7.16 -29.07
CA ASN A 129 16.80 6.75 -29.79
C ASN A 129 16.89 5.28 -30.26
N ALA A 130 18.07 4.65 -30.16
CA ALA A 130 18.29 3.27 -30.61
C ALA A 130 17.62 2.20 -29.72
N SER A 131 17.58 2.37 -28.39
CA SER A 131 17.12 1.33 -27.46
C SER A 131 15.67 1.50 -26.96
N THR A 132 15.11 2.71 -27.07
CA THR A 132 13.70 2.98 -26.67
C THR A 132 12.69 2.60 -27.77
N ILE A 133 13.16 2.35 -29.00
CA ILE A 133 12.34 1.68 -30.00
C ILE A 133 12.31 0.20 -29.62
N VAL A 134 11.40 -0.16 -28.69
CA VAL A 134 10.78 -1.49 -28.73
C VAL A 134 10.23 -1.58 -30.14
N ALA A 135 10.96 -2.30 -30.99
CA ALA A 135 10.64 -2.50 -32.38
C ALA A 135 9.13 -2.64 -32.50
N LYS A 136 8.52 -1.89 -33.43
CA LYS A 136 7.25 -2.25 -34.06
C LYS A 136 7.40 -3.67 -34.62
N ARG A 137 7.44 -4.69 -33.77
CA ARG A 137 7.32 -6.09 -34.13
C ARG A 137 5.83 -6.25 -34.41
N SER A 138 5.47 -6.11 -35.69
CA SER A 138 4.19 -6.58 -36.16
C SER A 138 4.06 -8.05 -35.78
N VAL A 139 3.20 -8.35 -34.81
CA VAL A 139 2.88 -9.74 -34.41
C VAL A 139 2.04 -10.43 -35.50
N THR A 140 1.63 -9.70 -36.53
CA THR A 140 0.88 -10.21 -37.67
C THR A 140 1.80 -10.95 -38.65
N ARG A 141 1.65 -12.27 -38.72
CA ARG A 141 2.31 -13.15 -39.70
C ARG A 141 1.83 -12.76 -41.11
N LYS A 142 2.73 -12.38 -42.01
CA LYS A 142 2.38 -12.14 -43.44
C LYS A 142 1.83 -13.43 -44.03
N LYS A 143 0.62 -13.38 -44.58
CA LYS A 143 0.05 -14.50 -45.36
C LYS A 143 0.86 -14.66 -46.65
N HIS A 144 1.32 -15.88 -46.90
CA HIS A 144 1.94 -16.25 -48.16
C HIS A 144 0.88 -16.22 -49.28
N ARG A 145 1.25 -15.65 -50.42
CA ARG A 145 0.50 -15.77 -51.68
C ARG A 145 0.98 -17.01 -52.41
#